data_AF-A0A941DUQ2-F1
#
_entry.id   AF-A0A941DUQ2-F1
#
_cell.length_a   1.000
_cell.length_b   1.000
_cell.length_c   1.000
_cell.angle_alpha   90.00
_cell.angle_beta   90.00
_cell.angle_gamma   90.00
#
_symmetry.space_group_name_H-M   'P 1'
#
loop_
_entity.id
_entity.type
_entity.pdbx_description
1 polymer ?
#
loop_
_entity_poly.entity_id
_entity_poly.type
_entity_poly.pdbx_seq_one_letter_code
_entity_poly.pdbx_strand_id
1 'polypeptide(L)' 'MASSEISSLLEENKLIKDASEFSDYLEENDYSQRVQIGKYKLNTDMGPYQIAEAITK' A
#
# COMPACT_ATOMS: atom_id res chain seq x y z
N MET A 1 12.41 1.47 0.76
CA MET A 1 11.23 2.33 0.86
C MET A 1 10.43 1.80 2.03
N ALA A 2 10.11 2.64 3.00
CA ALA A 2 9.32 2.20 4.14
C ALA A 2 7.86 2.02 3.72
N SER A 3 7.15 1.08 4.34
CA SER A 3 5.70 0.89 4.17
C SER A 3 4.95 2.21 4.41
N SER A 4 5.36 2.97 5.41
CA SER A 4 4.83 4.30 5.72
C SER A 4 4.93 5.31 4.58
N GLU A 5 6.07 5.36 3.86
CA GLU A 5 6.25 6.27 2.71
C GLU A 5 5.28 5.94 1.57
N ILE A 6 5.05 4.64 1.33
CA ILE A 6 4.14 4.19 0.28
C ILE A 6 2.69 4.44 0.66
N SER A 7 2.32 4.17 1.91
CA SER A 7 0.97 4.46 2.40
C SER A 7 0.65 5.96 2.30
N SER A 8 1.57 6.85 2.67
CA SER A 8 1.37 8.30 2.48
C SER A 8 1.17 8.66 1.01
N LEU A 9 1.95 8.09 0.10
CA LEU A 9 1.77 8.34 -1.34
C LEU A 9 0.40 7.86 -1.84
N LEU A 10 -0.07 6.69 -1.38
CA LEU A 10 -1.38 6.15 -1.76
C LEU A 10 -2.52 7.03 -1.23
N GLU A 11 -2.40 7.56 -0.02
CA GLU A 11 -3.36 8.48 0.60
C GLU A 11 -3.41 9.82 -0.14
N GLU A 12 -2.25 10.42 -0.44
CA GLU A 12 -2.15 11.66 -1.22
C GLU A 12 -2.81 11.53 -2.61
N ASN A 13 -2.71 10.35 -3.22
CA ASN A 13 -3.35 10.02 -4.49
C ASN A 13 -4.81 9.54 -4.35
N LYS A 14 -5.37 9.55 -3.13
CA LYS A 14 -6.75 9.14 -2.82
C LYS A 14 -7.08 7.69 -3.19
N LEU A 15 -6.07 6.82 -3.17
CA LEU A 15 -6.21 5.38 -3.39
C LEU A 15 -6.57 4.65 -2.08
N ILE A 16 -6.16 5.20 -0.94
CA ILE A 16 -6.54 4.75 0.40
C ILE A 16 -7.03 5.94 1.22
N LYS A 17 -7.70 5.66 2.35
CA LYS A 17 -8.30 6.69 3.21
C LYS A 17 -7.38 7.18 4.33
N ASP A 18 -6.59 6.26 4.89
CA ASP A 18 -5.71 6.53 6.03
C ASP A 18 -4.39 5.78 5.80
N ALA A 19 -3.28 6.53 5.73
CA ALA A 19 -1.96 5.97 5.53
C ALA A 19 -1.48 5.13 6.72
N SER A 20 -1.90 5.44 7.94
CA SER A 20 -1.54 4.67 9.14
C SER A 20 -2.26 3.33 9.10
N GLU A 21 -3.57 3.32 8.84
CA GLU A 21 -4.37 2.09 8.75
C GLU A 21 -3.82 1.13 7.68
N PHE A 22 -3.41 1.66 6.52
CA PHE A 22 -2.82 0.82 5.48
C PHE A 22 -1.40 0.34 5.83
N SER A 23 -0.61 1.13 6.55
CA SER A 23 0.70 0.71 7.03
C SER A 23 0.59 -0.43 8.04
N ASP A 24 -0.35 -0.33 8.98
CA ASP A 24 -0.68 -1.37 9.94
C ASP A 24 -1.15 -2.63 9.21
N TYR A 25 -2.03 -2.49 8.21
CA TYR A 25 -2.47 -3.60 7.36
C TYR A 25 -1.29 -4.32 6.69
N LEU A 26 -0.30 -3.57 6.18
CA LEU A 26 0.88 -4.17 5.56
C LEU A 26 1.76 -4.90 6.59
N GLU A 27 1.88 -4.40 7.82
CA GLU A 27 2.63 -5.05 8.89
C GLU A 27 1.93 -6.31 9.40
N GLU A 28 0.63 -6.23 9.72
CA GLU A 28 -0.16 -7.35 10.26
C GLU A 28 -0.25 -8.54 9.30
N ASN A 29 -0.13 -8.29 7.99
CA ASN A 29 -0.21 -9.30 6.95
C ASN A 29 1.15 -9.67 6.33
N ASP A 30 2.27 -9.32 6.98
CA ASP A 30 3.64 -9.61 6.52
C ASP A 30 3.98 -9.05 5.11
N TYR A 31 3.21 -8.06 4.62
CA TYR A 31 3.44 -7.40 3.35
C TYR A 31 4.51 -6.31 3.44
N SER A 32 4.71 -5.70 4.61
CA SER A 32 5.63 -4.57 4.81
C SER A 32 7.05 -4.86 4.33
N GLN A 33 7.53 -6.09 4.54
CA GLN A 33 8.86 -6.55 4.10
C GLN A 33 8.92 -6.96 2.62
N ARG A 34 7.76 -7.13 1.98
CA ARG A 34 7.64 -7.62 0.60
C ARG A 34 7.42 -6.51 -0.41
N VAL A 35 7.23 -5.27 0.04
CA VAL A 35 6.97 -4.14 -0.86
C VAL A 35 8.15 -3.91 -1.80
N GLN A 36 7.86 -3.91 -3.10
CA GLN A 36 8.87 -3.76 -4.13
C GLN A 36 8.90 -2.33 -4.66
N ILE A 37 10.10 -1.83 -4.96
CA ILE A 37 10.26 -0.55 -5.66
C ILE A 37 9.84 -0.75 -7.12
N GLY A 38 8.90 0.06 -7.60
CA GLY A 38 8.38 -0.07 -8.96
C GLY A 38 7.32 0.94 -9.32
N LYS A 39 6.75 0.78 -10.52
CA LYS A 39 5.58 1.52 -10.99
C LYS A 39 4.40 0.58 -11.06
N TYR A 40 3.31 0.94 -10.39
CA TYR A 40 2.10 0.14 -10.31
C TYR A 40 0.94 0.90 -10.93
N LYS A 41 0.04 0.18 -11.61
CA LYS A 41 -1.25 0.72 -12.03
C LYS A 41 -2.28 0.35 -10.98
N LEU A 42 -2.65 1.33 -10.17
CA LEU A 42 -3.67 1.20 -9.14
C LEU A 42 -4.90 2.02 -9.56
N ASN A 43 -6.06 1.64 -9.07
CA ASN A 43 -7.30 2.39 -9.26
C ASN A 43 -8.03 2.55 -7.91
N THR A 44 -8.94 3.52 -7.83
CA THR A 44 -9.69 3.84 -6.60
C THR A 44 -10.72 2.78 -6.21
N ASP A 45 -11.02 1.84 -7.11
CA ASP A 45 -11.94 0.74 -6.85
C ASP A 45 -11.24 -0.46 -6.20
N MET A 46 -9.89 -0.44 -6.12
CA MET A 46 -9.11 -1.47 -5.45
C MET A 46 -9.24 -1.34 -3.93
N GLY A 47 -9.55 -2.46 -3.28
CA GLY A 47 -9.48 -2.55 -1.82
C GLY A 47 -8.04 -2.67 -1.30
N PRO A 48 -7.83 -2.54 0.04
CA PRO A 48 -6.51 -2.62 0.67
C PRO A 48 -5.72 -3.89 0.27
N TYR A 49 -6.39 -5.04 0.26
CA TYR A 49 -5.80 -6.31 -0.16
C TYR A 49 -5.27 -6.28 -1.61
N GLN A 50 -6.06 -5.75 -2.54
CA GLN A 50 -5.67 -5.70 -3.95
C GLN A 50 -4.49 -4.75 -4.17
N ILE A 51 -4.45 -3.64 -3.43
CA ILE A 51 -3.34 -2.70 -3.47
C ILE A 51 -2.08 -3.37 -2.90
N ALA A 52 -2.18 -4.04 -1.75
CA ALA A 52 -1.06 -4.74 -1.13
C ALA A 52 -0.48 -5.84 -2.04
N GLU A 53 -1.33 -6.69 -2.64
CA GLU A 53 -0.91 -7.71 -3.60
C GLU A 53 -0.30 -7.12 -4.87
N ALA A 54 -0.75 -5.93 -5.30
CA ALA A 54 -0.19 -5.28 -6.47
C ALA A 54 1.23 -4.73 -6.23
N ILE A 55 1.53 -4.27 -5.00
CA ILE A 55 2.81 -3.65 -4.64
C ILE A 55 3.80 -4.62 -3.98
N THR A 56 3.35 -5.83 -3.64
CA THR A 56 4.19 -6.90 -3.05
C THR A 56 4.39 -8.07 -4.00
N LYS A 57 5.44 -8.86 -3.76
CA LYS A 57 5.70 -10.15 -4.42
C LYS A 57 6.18 -11.18 -3.42
#